data_AF-A0A5J5I2R5-F1
#
_entry.id   AF-A0A5J5I2R5-F1
#
_cell.length_a   1.000
_cell.length_b   1.000
_cell.length_c   1.000
_cell.angle_alpha   90.00
_cell.angle_beta   90.00
_cell.angle_gamma   90.00
#
_symmetry.space_group_name_H-M   'P 1'
#
loop_
_entity.id
_entity.type
_entity.pdbx_description
1 polymer ?
#
loop_
_entity_poly.entity_id
_entity_poly.type
_entity_poly.pdbx_seq_one_letter_code
_entity_poly.pdbx_strand_id
1 'polypeptide(L)'
;MNNPVRMPGYGASQTAQTDAGLRAHMLGVFRNMGIGLVITGLVAALVGNTPALAAAIYGTPLKWVAIFAPLAFVFFFSFRMEKMTTSGARTAFYAFAAVMGVSLGSVFLVFTGGSIAQAFFSAAVMFLAMALWGYTTQRDLTKMGSFLMMGLIGIIVASLINIFIGSSAMAMVISIIGVVVFTGLTAWDVQRIKSEYFYYAGHEVAGKMQVMGALSLYLNFVNLFQMLLSLTGERE
;
A
#
# COMPACT_ATOMS: atom_id res chain seq x y z
N MET A 1 -58.93 23.85 3.01
CA MET A 1 -57.60 24.20 2.45
C MET A 1 -56.56 23.38 3.21
N ASN A 2 -56.20 22.18 2.73
CA ASN A 2 -55.13 21.38 3.31
C ASN A 2 -53.86 21.65 2.51
N ASN A 3 -52.95 22.43 3.09
CA ASN A 3 -51.62 22.62 2.55
C ASN A 3 -50.72 21.53 3.15
N PRO A 4 -50.19 20.56 2.39
CA PRO A 4 -49.21 19.64 2.93
C PRO A 4 -47.95 20.44 3.22
N VAL A 5 -47.56 20.51 4.49
CA VAL A 5 -46.28 21.06 4.93
C VAL A 5 -45.17 20.23 4.27
N ARG A 6 -44.62 20.73 3.16
CA ARG A 6 -43.40 20.20 2.57
C ARG A 6 -42.26 20.53 3.54
N MET A 7 -41.86 19.55 4.35
CA MET A 7 -40.66 19.65 5.16
C MET A 7 -39.44 19.82 4.24
N PRO A 8 -38.63 20.87 4.40
CA PRO A 8 -37.46 21.10 3.57
C PRO A 8 -36.35 20.07 3.88
N GLY A 9 -35.98 19.28 2.86
CA GLY A 9 -34.59 18.96 2.50
C GLY A 9 -33.63 18.28 3.50
N TYR A 10 -34.03 17.93 4.72
CA TYR A 10 -33.09 17.44 5.76
C TYR A 10 -32.30 16.19 5.33
N GLY A 11 -32.94 15.25 4.61
CA GLY A 11 -32.27 14.03 4.15
C GLY A 11 -31.30 14.24 2.97
N ALA A 12 -31.58 15.20 2.08
CA ALA A 12 -30.73 15.48 0.91
C ALA A 12 -29.46 16.25 1.29
N SER A 13 -29.56 17.18 2.25
CA SER A 13 -28.40 17.93 2.76
C SER A 13 -27.44 17.05 3.55
N GLN A 14 -27.96 16.11 4.35
CA GLN A 14 -27.14 15.21 5.17
C GLN A 14 -26.43 14.14 4.31
N THR A 15 -27.13 13.58 3.32
CA THR A 15 -26.52 12.64 2.35
C THR A 15 -25.45 13.31 1.50
N ALA A 16 -25.68 14.53 1.02
CA ALA A 16 -24.67 15.30 0.29
C ALA A 16 -23.42 15.62 1.14
N GLN A 17 -23.59 15.93 2.42
CA GLN A 17 -22.47 16.18 3.34
C GLN A 17 -21.67 14.90 3.64
N THR A 18 -22.33 13.75 3.83
CA THR A 18 -21.66 12.47 4.04
C THR A 18 -20.87 12.03 2.82
N ASP A 19 -21.41 12.25 1.62
CA ASP A 19 -20.72 11.92 0.37
C ASP A 19 -19.49 12.80 0.13
N ALA A 20 -19.61 14.10 0.42
CA ALA A 20 -18.49 15.03 0.34
C ALA A 20 -17.37 14.67 1.35
N GLY A 21 -17.74 14.31 2.58
CA GLY A 21 -16.81 13.88 3.61
C GLY A 21 -16.10 12.56 3.27
N LEU A 22 -16.83 11.56 2.77
CA LEU A 22 -16.25 10.31 2.31
C LEU A 22 -15.25 10.55 1.18
N ARG A 23 -15.64 11.36 0.19
CA ARG A 23 -14.75 11.69 -0.94
C ARG A 23 -13.48 12.38 -0.46
N ALA A 24 -13.59 13.34 0.46
CA ALA A 24 -12.44 14.01 1.05
C ALA A 24 -11.53 13.04 1.80
N HIS A 25 -12.10 12.10 2.56
CA HIS A 25 -11.37 11.05 3.24
C HIS A 25 -10.59 10.18 2.25
N MET A 26 -11.26 9.62 1.25
CA MET A 26 -10.64 8.76 0.24
C MET A 26 -9.56 9.49 -0.57
N LEU A 27 -9.81 10.72 -1.00
CA LEU A 27 -8.80 11.54 -1.66
C LEU A 27 -7.58 11.77 -0.75
N GLY A 28 -7.82 11.97 0.54
CA GLY A 28 -6.78 12.08 1.53
C GLY A 28 -5.96 10.80 1.68
N VAL A 29 -6.58 9.62 1.63
CA VAL A 29 -5.91 8.31 1.63
C VAL A 29 -4.98 8.20 0.42
N PHE A 30 -5.52 8.37 -0.78
CA PHE A 30 -4.74 8.27 -2.03
C PHE A 30 -3.64 9.32 -2.12
N ARG A 31 -3.87 10.54 -1.64
CA ARG A 31 -2.86 11.60 -1.59
C ARG A 31 -1.69 11.22 -0.69
N ASN A 32 -1.95 10.77 0.54
CA ASN A 32 -0.88 10.34 1.43
C ASN A 32 -0.12 9.16 0.81
N MET A 33 -0.83 8.14 0.31
CA MET A 33 -0.23 6.99 -0.36
C MET A 33 0.69 7.42 -1.52
N GLY A 34 0.21 8.29 -2.40
CA GLY A 34 0.97 8.80 -3.54
C GLY A 34 2.22 9.59 -3.12
N ILE A 35 2.13 10.43 -2.09
CA ILE A 35 3.29 11.11 -1.50
C ILE A 35 4.29 10.08 -0.98
N GLY A 36 3.83 9.05 -0.28
CA GLY A 36 4.66 7.93 0.17
C GLY A 36 5.42 7.28 -0.99
N LEU A 37 4.71 6.92 -2.08
CA LEU A 37 5.34 6.33 -3.26
C LEU A 37 6.39 7.24 -3.91
N VAL A 38 6.11 8.54 -4.00
CA VAL A 38 7.08 9.52 -4.52
C VAL A 38 8.32 9.58 -3.64
N ILE A 39 8.16 9.64 -2.32
CA ILE A 39 9.29 9.61 -1.37
C ILE A 39 10.11 8.33 -1.56
N THR A 40 9.45 7.18 -1.61
CA THR A 40 10.09 5.88 -1.82
C THR A 40 10.87 5.83 -3.12
N GLY A 41 10.27 6.26 -4.22
CA GLY A 41 10.91 6.28 -5.54
C GLY A 41 12.13 7.20 -5.58
N LEU A 42 12.03 8.41 -5.02
CA LEU A 42 13.14 9.36 -4.97
C LEU A 42 14.30 8.83 -4.12
N VAL A 43 14.01 8.27 -2.95
CA VAL A 43 15.04 7.71 -2.06
C VAL A 43 15.66 6.46 -2.70
N ALA A 44 14.87 5.56 -3.30
CA ALA A 44 15.37 4.39 -4.00
C ALA A 44 16.29 4.78 -5.17
N ALA A 45 15.89 5.75 -5.98
CA ALA A 45 16.70 6.25 -7.08
C ALA A 45 18.00 6.91 -6.59
N LEU A 46 17.93 7.74 -5.53
CA LEU A 46 19.11 8.38 -4.96
C LEU A 46 20.11 7.36 -4.43
N VAL A 47 19.65 6.37 -3.66
CA VAL A 47 20.50 5.34 -3.06
C VAL A 47 21.06 4.40 -4.13
N GLY A 48 20.21 3.93 -5.05
CA GLY A 48 20.56 2.98 -6.09
C GLY A 48 21.49 3.53 -7.17
N ASN A 49 21.33 4.79 -7.56
CA ASN A 49 22.15 5.43 -8.61
C ASN A 49 23.39 6.16 -8.08
N THR A 50 23.64 6.14 -6.76
CA THR A 50 24.84 6.74 -6.17
C THR A 50 25.80 5.63 -5.73
N PRO A 51 26.86 5.32 -6.49
CA PRO A 51 27.73 4.18 -6.20
C PRO A 51 28.32 4.18 -4.78
N ALA A 52 28.68 5.37 -4.26
CA ALA A 52 29.20 5.50 -2.89
C ALA A 52 28.17 5.11 -1.83
N LEU A 53 26.91 5.51 -1.98
CA LEU A 53 25.83 5.14 -1.04
C LEU A 53 25.46 3.66 -1.20
N ALA A 54 25.36 3.18 -2.43
CA ALA A 54 25.08 1.78 -2.70
C ALA A 54 26.16 0.86 -2.10
N ALA A 55 27.44 1.20 -2.26
CA ALA A 55 28.55 0.45 -1.67
C ALA A 55 28.53 0.50 -0.14
N ALA A 56 28.28 1.68 0.45
CA ALA A 56 28.24 1.84 1.90
C ALA A 56 27.10 1.02 2.54
N ILE A 57 25.93 0.97 1.90
CA ILE A 57 24.74 0.28 2.44
C ILE A 57 24.76 -1.21 2.07
N TYR A 58 24.86 -1.53 0.78
CA TYR A 58 24.68 -2.91 0.30
C TYR A 58 25.98 -3.71 0.26
N GLY A 59 27.14 -3.05 0.25
CA GLY A 59 28.46 -3.68 0.35
C GLY A 59 28.88 -4.02 1.78
N THR A 60 28.15 -3.56 2.79
CA THR A 60 28.43 -3.82 4.22
C THR A 60 27.30 -4.65 4.87
N PRO A 61 27.47 -5.16 6.10
CA PRO A 61 26.38 -5.80 6.85
C PRO A 61 25.13 -4.92 7.04
N LEU A 62 25.23 -3.61 6.80
CA LEU A 62 24.10 -2.67 6.82
C LEU A 62 22.99 -3.04 5.83
N LYS A 63 23.30 -3.85 4.80
CA LYS A 63 22.32 -4.39 3.85
C LYS A 63 21.18 -5.12 4.54
N TRP A 64 21.47 -5.86 5.61
CA TRP A 64 20.46 -6.62 6.35
C TRP A 64 19.52 -5.69 7.11
N VAL A 65 20.05 -4.59 7.63
CA VAL A 65 19.25 -3.53 8.23
C VAL A 65 18.33 -2.92 7.18
N ALA A 66 18.84 -2.60 5.98
CA ALA A 66 18.01 -2.04 4.90
C ALA A 66 16.90 -3.01 4.44
N ILE A 67 17.16 -4.31 4.38
CA ILE A 67 16.19 -5.34 3.98
C ILE A 67 15.11 -5.54 5.06
N PHE A 68 15.49 -5.62 6.33
CA PHE A 68 14.54 -5.92 7.42
C PHE A 68 13.92 -4.68 8.07
N ALA A 69 14.45 -3.48 7.83
CA ALA A 69 13.92 -2.24 8.41
C ALA A 69 12.45 -1.99 8.08
N PRO A 70 11.95 -2.20 6.84
CA PRO A 70 10.54 -2.04 6.55
C PRO A 70 9.65 -2.98 7.38
N LEU A 71 10.08 -4.24 7.57
CA LEU A 71 9.36 -5.20 8.39
C LEU A 71 9.32 -4.77 9.87
N ALA A 72 10.46 -4.35 10.42
CA ALA A 72 10.53 -3.81 11.78
C ALA A 72 9.62 -2.58 11.97
N PHE A 73 9.53 -1.73 10.93
CA PHE A 73 8.69 -0.55 10.96
C PHE A 73 7.19 -0.91 10.96
N VAL A 74 6.78 -1.95 10.22
CA VAL A 74 5.39 -2.46 10.26
C VAL A 74 5.03 -2.94 11.66
N PHE A 75 5.92 -3.71 12.32
CA PHE A 75 5.71 -4.11 13.72
C PHE A 75 5.62 -2.90 14.66
N PHE A 76 6.52 -1.93 14.49
CA PHE A 76 6.50 -0.69 15.27
C PHE A 76 5.17 0.07 15.11
N PHE A 77 4.67 0.20 13.88
CA PHE A 77 3.36 0.80 13.62
C PHE A 77 2.26 0.05 14.39
N SER A 78 2.20 -1.28 14.27
CA SER A 78 1.17 -2.09 14.94
C SER A 78 1.12 -1.86 16.46
N PHE A 79 2.28 -1.71 17.13
CA PHE A 79 2.33 -1.49 18.58
C PHE A 79 2.13 -0.03 19.01
N ARG A 80 2.60 0.92 18.21
CA ARG A 80 2.61 2.34 18.59
C ARG A 80 1.33 3.06 18.16
N MET A 81 0.64 2.56 17.15
CA MET A 81 -0.44 3.24 16.45
C MET A 81 -1.53 3.76 17.37
N GLU A 82 -2.01 2.97 18.34
CA GLU A 82 -3.04 3.38 19.31
C GLU A 82 -2.71 4.69 20.03
N LYS A 83 -1.43 4.94 20.32
CA LYS A 83 -0.94 6.08 21.12
C LYS A 83 -0.52 7.28 20.27
N MET A 84 -0.61 7.20 18.94
CA MET A 84 -0.14 8.27 18.04
C MET A 84 -1.25 9.24 17.67
N THR A 85 -0.91 10.53 17.62
CA THR A 85 -1.76 11.55 16.99
C THR A 85 -1.79 11.34 15.47
N THR A 86 -2.80 11.90 14.80
CA THR A 86 -2.90 11.86 13.33
C THR A 86 -1.65 12.40 12.63
N SER A 87 -1.08 13.49 13.15
CA SER A 87 0.16 14.07 12.61
C SER A 87 1.35 13.13 12.82
N GLY A 88 1.50 12.57 14.03
CA GLY A 88 2.55 11.60 14.33
C GLY A 88 2.48 10.37 13.42
N ALA A 89 1.28 9.82 13.20
CA ALA A 89 1.09 8.68 12.31
C ALA A 89 1.50 9.02 10.87
N ARG A 90 1.16 10.22 10.37
CA ARG A 90 1.55 10.67 9.03
C ARG A 90 3.06 10.82 8.88
N THR A 91 3.73 11.44 9.85
CA THR A 91 5.18 11.59 9.83
C THR A 91 5.88 10.24 9.87
N ALA A 92 5.41 9.32 10.72
CA ALA A 92 5.94 7.96 10.76
C ALA A 92 5.72 7.21 9.45
N PHE A 93 4.59 7.43 8.76
CA PHE A 93 4.33 6.82 7.46
C PHE A 93 5.29 7.34 6.38
N TYR A 94 5.62 8.63 6.38
CA TYR A 94 6.61 9.17 5.43
C TYR A 94 8.04 8.74 5.76
N ALA A 95 8.38 8.63 7.06
CA ALA A 95 9.65 8.04 7.48
C ALA A 95 9.75 6.57 7.03
N PHE A 96 8.66 5.81 7.18
CA PHE A 96 8.55 4.45 6.68
C PHE A 96 8.74 4.39 5.16
N ALA A 97 8.10 5.29 4.39
CA ALA A 97 8.23 5.35 2.95
C ALA A 97 9.69 5.63 2.51
N ALA A 98 10.41 6.49 3.24
CA ALA A 98 11.82 6.75 3.00
C ALA A 98 12.69 5.51 3.30
N VAL A 99 12.47 4.84 4.44
CA VAL A 99 13.17 3.59 4.79
C VAL A 99 12.89 2.48 3.77
N MET A 100 11.65 2.36 3.31
CA MET A 100 11.30 1.44 2.22
C MET A 100 12.04 1.81 0.93
N GLY A 101 12.21 3.11 0.63
CA GLY A 101 13.01 3.57 -0.50
C GLY A 101 14.46 3.12 -0.39
N VAL A 102 15.07 3.21 0.80
CA VAL A 102 16.41 2.65 1.03
C VAL A 102 16.44 1.13 0.84
N SER A 103 15.38 0.41 1.18
CA SER A 103 15.30 -1.04 0.92
C SER A 103 15.24 -1.34 -0.58
N LEU A 104 14.35 -0.65 -1.29
CA LEU A 104 14.12 -0.79 -2.73
C LEU A 104 15.24 -0.20 -3.59
N GLY A 105 16.14 0.62 -3.06
CA GLY A 105 17.32 1.08 -3.79
C GLY A 105 18.18 -0.06 -4.34
N SER A 106 18.15 -1.23 -3.69
CA SER A 106 18.83 -2.45 -4.15
C SER A 106 18.32 -2.95 -5.50
N VAL A 107 17.09 -2.59 -5.88
CA VAL A 107 16.49 -2.96 -7.17
C VAL A 107 17.28 -2.36 -8.34
N PHE A 108 17.76 -1.12 -8.21
CA PHE A 108 18.58 -0.45 -9.23
C PHE A 108 19.97 -1.08 -9.41
N LEU A 109 20.37 -2.00 -8.52
CA LEU A 109 21.63 -2.75 -8.64
C LEU A 109 21.46 -4.07 -9.37
N VAL A 110 20.22 -4.52 -9.58
CA VAL A 110 19.90 -5.85 -10.12
C VAL A 110 19.14 -5.74 -11.43
N PHE A 111 18.28 -4.75 -11.58
CA PHE A 111 17.39 -4.59 -12.72
C PHE A 111 17.67 -3.30 -13.48
N THR A 112 17.43 -3.35 -14.79
CA THR A 112 17.54 -2.17 -15.65
C THR A 112 16.51 -1.11 -15.28
N GLY A 113 16.84 0.17 -15.48
CA GLY A 113 15.90 1.28 -15.28
C GLY A 113 14.62 1.15 -16.10
N GLY A 114 14.72 0.59 -17.32
CA GLY A 114 13.58 0.29 -18.18
C GLY A 114 12.62 -0.73 -17.57
N SER A 115 13.15 -1.84 -17.03
CA SER A 115 12.38 -2.87 -16.33
C SER A 115 11.68 -2.32 -15.08
N ILE A 116 12.39 -1.50 -14.29
CA ILE A 116 11.85 -0.84 -13.10
C ILE A 116 10.65 0.04 -13.50
N ALA A 117 10.81 0.87 -14.52
CA ALA A 117 9.74 1.74 -14.99
C ALA A 117 8.54 0.94 -15.52
N GLN A 118 8.77 -0.08 -16.33
CA GLN A 118 7.72 -0.94 -16.87
C GLN A 118 6.92 -1.64 -15.76
N ALA A 119 7.60 -2.22 -14.77
CA ALA A 119 6.95 -2.87 -13.64
C ALA A 119 6.15 -1.85 -12.79
N PHE A 120 6.69 -0.65 -12.57
CA PHE A 120 6.01 0.41 -11.82
C PHE A 120 4.73 0.88 -12.52
N PHE A 121 4.78 1.16 -13.83
CA PHE A 121 3.58 1.58 -14.57
C PHE A 121 2.55 0.45 -14.68
N SER A 122 3.00 -0.80 -14.85
CA SER A 122 2.11 -1.96 -14.85
C SER A 122 1.40 -2.11 -13.50
N ALA A 123 2.14 -2.00 -12.40
CA ALA A 123 1.59 -2.01 -11.04
C ALA A 123 0.60 -0.86 -10.83
N ALA A 124 0.91 0.35 -11.32
CA ALA A 124 0.03 1.51 -11.23
C ALA A 124 -1.29 1.32 -11.97
N VAL A 125 -1.27 0.80 -13.19
CA VAL A 125 -2.49 0.51 -13.95
C VAL A 125 -3.33 -0.54 -13.23
N MET A 126 -2.73 -1.66 -12.81
CA MET A 126 -3.44 -2.72 -12.09
C MET A 126 -4.02 -2.23 -10.76
N PHE A 127 -3.22 -1.51 -9.98
CA PHE A 127 -3.63 -0.95 -8.70
C PHE A 127 -4.79 0.03 -8.88
N LEU A 128 -4.69 1.00 -9.80
CA LEU A 128 -5.74 2.00 -10.02
C LEU A 128 -7.03 1.37 -10.55
N ALA A 129 -6.92 0.39 -11.47
CA ALA A 129 -8.08 -0.33 -11.97
C ALA A 129 -8.82 -1.07 -10.83
N MET A 130 -8.09 -1.81 -10.00
CA MET A 130 -8.69 -2.53 -8.88
C MET A 130 -9.16 -1.61 -7.76
N ALA A 131 -8.46 -0.52 -7.49
CA ALA A 131 -8.88 0.48 -6.51
C ALA A 131 -10.18 1.14 -6.94
N LEU A 132 -10.31 1.53 -8.22
CA LEU A 132 -11.54 2.09 -8.76
C LEU A 132 -12.69 1.07 -8.68
N TRP A 133 -12.43 -0.19 -9.02
CA TRP A 133 -13.42 -1.26 -8.90
C TRP A 133 -13.84 -1.50 -7.44
N GLY A 134 -12.89 -1.59 -6.49
CA GLY A 134 -13.16 -1.73 -5.06
C GLY A 134 -13.96 -0.56 -4.48
N TYR A 135 -13.75 0.65 -4.99
CA TYR A 135 -14.50 1.84 -4.58
C TYR A 135 -15.95 1.86 -5.10
N THR A 136 -16.15 1.42 -6.34
CA THR A 136 -17.43 1.54 -7.07
C THR A 136 -18.32 0.29 -6.95
N THR A 137 -17.73 -0.88 -6.70
CA THR A 137 -18.47 -2.14 -6.59
C THR A 137 -19.43 -2.13 -5.41
N GLN A 138 -20.63 -2.68 -5.66
CA GLN A 138 -21.68 -2.86 -4.66
C GLN A 138 -21.66 -4.26 -4.02
N ARG A 139 -20.77 -5.14 -4.49
CA ARG A 139 -20.61 -6.48 -3.91
C ARG A 139 -19.78 -6.38 -2.64
N ASP A 140 -20.22 -7.04 -1.58
CA ASP A 140 -19.45 -7.17 -0.34
C ASP A 140 -18.21 -8.07 -0.57
N LEU A 141 -17.02 -7.49 -0.42
CA LEU A 141 -15.74 -8.16 -0.59
C LEU A 141 -15.20 -8.77 0.71
N THR A 142 -15.88 -8.63 1.84
CA THR A 142 -15.37 -9.05 3.16
C THR A 142 -14.93 -10.51 3.18
N LYS A 143 -15.73 -11.42 2.62
CA LYS A 143 -15.39 -12.86 2.54
C LYS A 143 -14.16 -13.12 1.67
N MET A 144 -14.04 -12.40 0.56
CA MET A 144 -12.87 -12.48 -0.33
C MET A 144 -11.62 -11.97 0.40
N GLY A 145 -11.75 -10.88 1.18
CA GLY A 145 -10.68 -10.35 2.01
C GLY A 145 -10.09 -11.38 2.97
N SER A 146 -10.93 -12.10 3.72
CA SER A 146 -10.46 -13.16 4.63
C SER A 146 -9.68 -14.26 3.90
N PHE A 147 -10.13 -14.67 2.71
CA PHE A 147 -9.42 -15.66 1.89
C PHE A 147 -8.08 -15.12 1.36
N LEU A 148 -8.06 -13.88 0.87
CA LEU A 148 -6.84 -13.25 0.37
C LEU A 148 -5.80 -12.99 1.47
N MET A 149 -6.24 -12.69 2.69
CA MET A 149 -5.35 -12.59 3.86
C MET A 149 -4.70 -13.92 4.21
N MET A 150 -5.42 -15.04 4.08
CA MET A 150 -4.82 -16.39 4.18
C MET A 150 -3.82 -16.63 3.04
N GLY A 151 -4.14 -16.20 1.82
CA GLY A 151 -3.21 -16.25 0.69
C GLY A 151 -1.93 -15.45 0.93
N LEU A 152 -2.03 -14.25 1.51
CA LEU A 152 -0.88 -13.44 1.91
C LEU A 152 0.02 -14.16 2.92
N ILE A 153 -0.56 -14.80 3.94
CA ILE A 153 0.20 -15.63 4.89
C ILE A 153 0.91 -16.78 4.15
N GLY A 154 0.21 -17.44 3.22
CA GLY A 154 0.78 -18.48 2.37
C GLY A 154 1.99 -17.99 1.55
N ILE A 155 1.89 -16.80 0.94
CA ILE A 155 2.99 -16.15 0.21
C ILE A 155 4.18 -15.89 1.14
N ILE A 156 3.94 -15.39 2.35
CA ILE A 156 5.01 -15.11 3.32
C ILE A 156 5.72 -16.41 3.70
N VAL A 157 4.98 -17.46 4.05
CA VAL A 157 5.55 -18.77 4.41
C VAL A 157 6.33 -19.38 3.23
N ALA A 158 5.76 -19.35 2.03
CA ALA A 158 6.41 -19.84 0.82
C ALA A 158 7.71 -19.06 0.53
N SER A 159 7.70 -17.74 0.73
CA SER A 159 8.89 -16.89 0.56
C SER A 159 9.97 -17.25 1.56
N LEU A 160 9.62 -17.48 2.83
CA LEU A 160 10.57 -17.89 3.87
C LEU A 160 11.17 -19.27 3.58
N ILE A 161 10.36 -20.23 3.14
CA ILE A 161 10.84 -21.55 2.73
C ILE A 161 11.80 -21.42 1.55
N ASN A 162 11.47 -20.58 0.57
CA ASN A 162 12.30 -20.42 -0.62
C ASN A 162 13.66 -19.75 -0.35
N ILE A 163 13.84 -19.08 0.79
CA ILE A 163 15.17 -18.59 1.22
C ILE A 163 16.14 -19.77 1.43
N PHE A 164 15.65 -20.91 1.94
CA PHE A 164 16.47 -22.10 2.18
C PHE A 164 16.60 -22.99 0.95
N ILE A 165 15.56 -23.05 0.12
CA ILE A 165 15.55 -23.87 -1.11
C ILE A 165 16.30 -23.18 -2.26
N GLY A 166 16.13 -21.85 -2.41
CA GLY A 166 16.72 -21.08 -3.50
C GLY A 166 16.14 -21.37 -4.89
N SER A 167 14.88 -21.83 -4.98
CA SER A 167 14.27 -22.22 -6.27
C SER A 167 13.75 -21.01 -7.05
N SER A 168 14.25 -20.83 -8.27
CA SER A 168 13.77 -19.80 -9.20
C SER A 168 12.33 -20.05 -9.67
N ALA A 169 11.97 -21.32 -9.89
CA ALA A 169 10.61 -21.72 -10.24
C ALA A 169 9.63 -21.40 -9.10
N MET A 170 10.02 -21.67 -7.85
CA MET A 170 9.20 -21.33 -6.68
C MET A 170 9.06 -19.81 -6.53
N ALA A 171 10.13 -19.04 -6.74
CA ALA A 171 10.08 -17.57 -6.73
C ALA A 171 9.12 -17.01 -7.79
N MET A 172 9.11 -17.60 -8.99
CA MET A 172 8.17 -17.22 -10.05
C MET A 172 6.72 -17.53 -9.65
N VAL A 173 6.43 -18.72 -9.14
CA VAL A 173 5.09 -19.11 -8.67
C VAL A 173 4.61 -18.19 -7.55
N ILE A 174 5.47 -17.90 -6.57
CA ILE A 174 5.18 -16.94 -5.49
C ILE A 174 4.82 -15.58 -6.07
N SER A 175 5.56 -15.13 -7.08
CA SER A 175 5.32 -13.83 -7.69
C SER A 175 3.99 -13.79 -8.46
N ILE A 176 3.65 -14.82 -9.22
CA ILE A 176 2.37 -14.91 -9.95
C ILE A 176 1.18 -14.89 -8.98
N ILE A 177 1.24 -15.74 -7.94
CA ILE A 177 0.19 -15.78 -6.92
C ILE A 177 0.13 -14.45 -6.16
N GLY A 178 1.30 -13.87 -5.85
CA GLY A 178 1.44 -12.55 -5.23
C GLY A 178 0.72 -11.46 -6.01
N VAL A 179 0.92 -11.38 -7.32
CA VAL A 179 0.22 -10.41 -8.18
C VAL A 179 -1.30 -10.55 -8.03
N VAL A 180 -1.84 -11.76 -8.11
CA VAL A 180 -3.29 -11.99 -7.96
C VAL A 180 -3.78 -11.59 -6.57
N VAL A 181 -3.06 -12.00 -5.52
CA VAL A 181 -3.43 -11.73 -4.14
C VAL A 181 -3.41 -10.23 -3.82
N PHE A 182 -2.33 -9.51 -4.14
CA PHE A 182 -2.22 -8.08 -3.86
C PHE A 182 -3.17 -7.23 -4.71
N THR A 183 -3.46 -7.66 -5.94
CA THR A 183 -4.47 -7.05 -6.80
C THR A 183 -5.88 -7.19 -6.19
N GLY A 184 -6.23 -8.38 -5.68
CA GLY A 184 -7.48 -8.60 -4.95
C GLY A 184 -7.55 -7.85 -3.62
N LEU A 185 -6.45 -7.84 -2.85
CA LEU A 185 -6.36 -7.14 -1.56
C LEU A 185 -6.50 -5.63 -1.75
N THR A 186 -6.01 -5.08 -2.86
CA THR A 186 -6.21 -3.67 -3.20
C THR A 186 -7.68 -3.31 -3.28
N ALA A 187 -8.48 -4.10 -4.00
CA ALA A 187 -9.92 -3.83 -4.10
C ALA A 187 -10.63 -3.98 -2.76
N TRP A 188 -10.29 -5.02 -1.99
CA TRP A 188 -10.83 -5.24 -0.66
C TRP A 188 -10.46 -4.10 0.31
N ASP A 189 -9.20 -3.68 0.35
CA ASP A 189 -8.73 -2.59 1.20
C ASP A 189 -9.43 -1.27 0.87
N VAL A 190 -9.61 -0.94 -0.41
CA VAL A 190 -10.34 0.27 -0.79
C VAL A 190 -11.79 0.22 -0.30
N GLN A 191 -12.46 -0.93 -0.41
CA GLN A 191 -13.81 -1.09 0.11
C GLN A 191 -13.83 -1.02 1.64
N ARG A 192 -12.87 -1.65 2.32
CA ARG A 192 -12.72 -1.63 3.77
C ARG A 192 -12.56 -0.20 4.28
N ILE A 193 -11.63 0.56 3.71
CA ILE A 193 -11.36 1.97 4.08
C ILE A 193 -12.63 2.83 3.89
N LYS A 194 -13.37 2.61 2.80
CA LYS A 194 -14.68 3.27 2.57
C LYS A 194 -15.69 2.91 3.66
N SER A 195 -15.78 1.64 4.07
CA SER A 195 -16.69 1.22 5.14
C SER A 195 -16.28 1.74 6.53
N GLU A 196 -14.99 1.75 6.83
CA GLU A 196 -14.44 2.27 8.09
C GLU A 196 -14.74 3.75 8.27
N TYR A 197 -14.75 4.54 7.19
CA TYR A 197 -15.14 5.94 7.23
C TYR A 197 -16.52 6.14 7.89
N PHE A 198 -17.51 5.33 7.53
CA PHE A 198 -18.85 5.44 8.09
C PHE A 198 -18.92 5.05 9.57
N TYR A 199 -18.04 4.14 10.01
CA TYR A 199 -17.97 3.72 11.40
C TYR A 199 -17.32 4.78 12.30
N TYR A 200 -16.32 5.50 11.79
CA TYR A 200 -15.56 6.52 12.54
C TYR A 200 -15.91 7.96 12.18
N ALA A 201 -16.94 8.18 11.36
CA ALA A 201 -17.36 9.50 10.92
C ALA A 201 -17.68 10.40 12.14
N GLY A 202 -17.09 11.60 12.15
CA GLY A 202 -17.27 12.58 13.24
C GLY A 202 -16.41 12.33 14.49
N HIS A 203 -15.53 11.34 14.50
CA HIS A 203 -14.59 11.09 15.60
C HIS A 203 -13.18 11.56 15.22
N GLU A 204 -12.39 12.01 16.20
CA GLU A 204 -10.99 12.46 16.02
C GLU A 204 -10.10 11.36 15.39
N VAL A 205 -10.52 10.10 15.52
CA VAL A 205 -9.86 8.90 14.98
C VAL A 205 -9.88 8.85 13.45
N ALA A 206 -10.80 9.55 12.77
CA ALA A 206 -10.96 9.50 11.31
C ALA A 206 -9.69 9.92 10.54
N GLY A 207 -8.94 10.91 11.06
CA GLY A 207 -7.69 11.36 10.43
C GLY A 207 -6.58 10.31 10.51
N LYS A 208 -6.52 9.56 11.61
CA LYS A 208 -5.58 8.46 11.79
C LYS A 208 -5.93 7.26 10.91
N MET A 209 -7.22 6.91 10.81
CA MET A 209 -7.69 5.86 9.90
C MET A 209 -7.34 6.18 8.44
N GLN A 210 -7.40 7.46 8.05
CA GLN A 210 -6.97 7.89 6.72
C GLN A 210 -5.48 7.57 6.45
N VAL A 211 -4.60 7.74 7.45
CA VAL A 211 -3.17 7.40 7.32
C VAL A 211 -2.96 5.89 7.30
N MET A 212 -3.71 5.15 8.10
CA MET A 212 -3.65 3.67 8.12
C MET A 212 -4.10 3.07 6.79
N GLY A 213 -5.20 3.58 6.22
CA GLY A 213 -5.65 3.20 4.89
C GLY A 213 -4.60 3.50 3.82
N ALA A 214 -3.92 4.65 3.93
CA ALA A 214 -2.85 5.01 3.00
C ALA A 214 -1.66 4.06 3.11
N LEU A 215 -1.29 3.66 4.33
CA LEU A 215 -0.23 2.69 4.59
C LEU A 215 -0.56 1.30 4.01
N SER A 216 -1.78 0.78 4.20
CA SER A 216 -2.12 -0.56 3.69
C SER A 216 -2.18 -0.58 2.16
N LEU A 217 -2.77 0.45 1.53
CA LEU A 217 -2.75 0.59 0.07
C LEU A 217 -1.34 0.78 -0.49
N TYR A 218 -0.49 1.55 0.20
CA TYR A 218 0.93 1.70 -0.14
C TYR A 218 1.66 0.36 -0.12
N LEU A 219 1.45 -0.45 0.93
CA LEU A 219 2.08 -1.77 1.05
C LEU A 219 1.63 -2.72 -0.06
N ASN A 220 0.33 -2.75 -0.37
CA ASN A 220 -0.18 -3.56 -1.48
C ASN A 220 0.45 -3.14 -2.82
N PHE A 221 0.56 -1.84 -3.08
CA PHE A 221 1.20 -1.34 -4.29
C PHE A 221 2.68 -1.74 -4.36
N VAL A 222 3.45 -1.50 -3.29
CA VAL A 222 4.89 -1.80 -3.28
C VAL A 222 5.14 -3.31 -3.44
N ASN A 223 4.31 -4.16 -2.85
CA ASN A 223 4.40 -5.60 -3.05
C ASN A 223 4.00 -6.01 -4.47
N LEU A 224 2.92 -5.47 -5.01
CA LEU A 224 2.50 -5.71 -6.39
C LEU A 224 3.62 -5.32 -7.38
N PHE A 225 4.23 -4.16 -7.19
CA PHE A 225 5.37 -3.69 -7.97
C PHE A 225 6.55 -4.67 -7.91
N GLN A 226 6.97 -5.09 -6.71
CA GLN A 226 8.09 -6.03 -6.56
C GLN A 226 7.80 -7.39 -7.21
N MET A 227 6.58 -7.90 -7.09
CA MET A 227 6.19 -9.17 -7.70
C MET A 227 6.17 -9.07 -9.23
N LEU A 228 5.65 -7.96 -9.79
CA LEU A 228 5.70 -7.72 -11.23
C LEU A 228 7.14 -7.58 -11.72
N LEU A 229 7.98 -6.81 -11.01
CA LEU A 229 9.38 -6.65 -11.38
C LEU A 229 10.16 -7.96 -11.32
N SER A 230 9.88 -8.81 -10.34
CA SER A 230 10.46 -10.15 -10.24
C SER A 230 10.11 -11.03 -11.45
N LEU A 231 8.91 -10.85 -12.03
CA LEU A 231 8.42 -11.62 -13.17
C LEU A 231 8.87 -11.08 -14.52
N THR A 232 8.85 -9.76 -14.69
CA THR A 232 9.07 -9.11 -15.99
C THR A 232 10.42 -8.41 -16.09
N GLY A 233 11.16 -8.33 -14.98
CA GLY A 233 12.39 -7.56 -14.92
C GLY A 233 13.55 -8.27 -15.57
N GLU A 234 14.20 -7.57 -16.50
CA GLU A 234 15.49 -7.94 -17.05
C GLU A 234 16.60 -7.56 -16.07
N ARG A 235 17.52 -8.50 -15.85
CA ARG A 235 18.66 -8.33 -14.93
C ARG A 235 19.91 -7.95 -15.71
N GLU A 236 20.74 -7.10 -15.11
CA GLU A 236 22.09 -6.77 -15.61
C GLU A 236 23.13 -7.81 -15.19
#